data_AF-A0A645HIA2-F1
#
_entry.id   AF-A0A645HIA2-F1
#
_cell.length_a   1.000
_cell.length_b   1.000
_cell.length_c   1.000
_cell.angle_alpha   90.00
_cell.angle_beta   90.00
_cell.angle_gamma   90.00
#
_symmetry.space_group_name_H-M   'P 1'
#
loop_
_entity.id
_entity.type
_entity.pdbx_description
1 polymer ?
#
loop_
_entity_poly.entity_id
_entity_poly.type
_entity_poly.pdbx_seq_one_letter_code
_entity_poly.pdbx_strand_id
1 'polypeptide(L)'
;MISYYFGNKNNLALEVYNEYMVAMKVKTQNIIASQFPDSDLFLRTAIEYRLQNRNCNRNKGLNRFYHELCDSNIFMKTESASVGFIENINKAHKLGLSRVDVKALALANLSAVHGLHVARNEGFLDCSSEYLAETEIRLLLQSLKIDNDVIEGYIERSREIVDRIEISVGKNFKVL
;
A
#
# COMPACT_ATOMS: atom_id res chain seq x y z
N MET A 1 -28.64 2.35 12.58
CA MET A 1 -27.30 2.62 13.15
C MET A 1 -26.25 2.77 12.06
N ILE A 2 -25.96 1.73 11.25
CA ILE A 2 -24.98 1.82 10.14
C ILE A 2 -25.37 2.91 9.13
N SER A 3 -26.60 2.90 8.62
CA SER A 3 -27.05 3.90 7.65
C SER A 3 -27.05 5.35 8.19
N TYR A 4 -27.17 5.52 9.50
CA TYR A 4 -27.20 6.83 10.13
C TYR A 4 -25.80 7.45 10.27
N TYR A 5 -24.81 6.66 10.71
CA TYR A 5 -23.45 7.15 10.93
C TYR A 5 -22.53 7.02 9.70
N PHE A 6 -22.76 6.02 8.85
CA PHE A 6 -21.86 5.67 7.75
C PHE A 6 -22.55 5.66 6.38
N GLY A 7 -23.88 5.77 6.33
CA GLY A 7 -24.67 5.68 5.09
C GLY A 7 -24.86 4.26 4.60
N ASN A 8 -23.78 3.49 4.41
CA ASN A 8 -23.85 2.09 3.98
C ASN A 8 -22.70 1.25 4.58
N LYS A 9 -22.77 -0.07 4.39
CA LYS A 9 -21.75 -1.01 4.91
C LYS A 9 -20.35 -0.79 4.30
N ASN A 10 -20.30 -0.31 3.06
CA ASN A 10 -19.06 -0.10 2.30
C ASN A 10 -18.27 1.07 2.89
N ASN A 11 -18.96 2.15 3.26
CA ASN A 11 -18.36 3.30 3.93
C ASN A 11 -17.85 2.93 5.34
N LEU A 12 -18.60 2.11 6.09
CA LEU A 12 -18.09 1.60 7.37
C LEU A 12 -16.84 0.74 7.18
N ALA A 13 -16.80 -0.11 6.15
CA ALA A 13 -15.62 -0.91 5.85
C ALA A 13 -14.42 -0.04 5.44
N LEU A 14 -14.64 1.07 4.72
CA LEU A 14 -13.59 2.05 4.44
C LEU A 14 -13.03 2.67 5.72
N GLU A 15 -13.88 3.11 6.66
CA GLU A 15 -13.43 3.68 7.94
C GLU A 15 -12.55 2.70 8.71
N VAL A 16 -12.99 1.45 8.82
CA VAL A 16 -12.22 0.38 9.49
C VAL A 16 -10.88 0.13 8.79
N TYR A 17 -10.87 0.08 7.46
CA TYR A 17 -9.63 -0.09 6.71
C TYR A 17 -8.68 1.10 6.85
N ASN A 18 -9.21 2.33 6.81
CA ASN A 18 -8.42 3.54 6.95
C ASN A 18 -7.78 3.63 8.34
N GLU A 19 -8.53 3.29 9.40
CA GLU A 19 -7.99 3.24 10.76
C GLU A 19 -6.83 2.24 10.86
N TYR A 20 -7.00 1.03 10.31
CA TYR A 20 -5.94 0.03 10.20
C TYR A 20 -4.72 0.56 9.43
N MET A 21 -4.93 1.15 8.25
CA MET A 21 -3.84 1.65 7.40
C MET A 21 -3.07 2.79 8.05
N VAL A 22 -3.76 3.70 8.75
CA VAL A 22 -3.12 4.78 9.51
C VAL A 22 -2.28 4.21 10.66
N ALA A 23 -2.82 3.27 11.44
CA ALA A 23 -2.08 2.63 12.53
C ALA A 23 -0.84 1.89 12.00
N MET A 24 -1.00 1.15 10.89
CA MET A 24 0.08 0.41 10.24
C MET A 24 1.17 1.37 9.73
N LYS A 25 0.77 2.47 9.08
CA LYS A 25 1.68 3.49 8.57
C LYS A 25 2.47 4.15 9.69
N VAL A 26 1.80 4.60 10.75
CA VAL A 26 2.46 5.25 11.90
C VAL A 26 3.47 4.30 12.55
N LYS A 27 3.07 3.06 12.83
CA LYS A 27 3.96 2.06 13.45
C LYS A 27 5.16 1.76 12.55
N THR A 28 4.93 1.55 11.26
CA THR A 28 5.98 1.28 10.27
C THR A 28 6.96 2.44 10.17
N GLN A 29 6.47 3.67 10.03
CA GLN A 29 7.31 4.86 9.93
C GLN A 29 8.15 5.09 11.19
N ASN A 30 7.60 4.83 12.38
CA ASN A 30 8.36 4.93 13.63
C ASN A 30 9.49 3.88 13.71
N ILE A 31 9.24 2.64 13.27
CA ILE A 31 10.26 1.59 13.21
C ILE A 31 11.35 1.96 12.20
N ILE A 32 10.96 2.38 11.00
CA ILE A 32 11.90 2.81 9.96
C ILE A 32 12.75 3.99 10.44
N ALA A 33 12.13 5.02 11.01
CA ALA A 33 12.86 6.21 11.46
C ALA A 33 13.85 5.91 12.59
N SER A 34 13.58 4.92 13.43
CA SER A 34 14.46 4.53 14.53
C SER A 34 15.57 3.57 14.12
N GLN A 35 15.27 2.59 13.27
CA GLN A 35 16.23 1.52 12.90
C GLN A 35 16.97 1.78 11.59
N PHE A 36 16.38 2.59 10.69
CA PHE A 36 16.89 2.84 9.34
C PHE A 36 16.76 4.33 8.98
N PRO A 37 17.39 5.25 9.76
CA PRO A 37 17.16 6.71 9.64
C PRO A 37 17.52 7.27 8.26
N ASP A 38 18.49 6.67 7.57
CA ASP A 38 18.95 7.09 6.24
C ASP A 38 18.06 6.61 5.09
N SER A 39 16.95 5.91 5.39
CA SER A 39 16.03 5.45 4.35
C SER A 39 15.35 6.63 3.68
N ASP A 40 15.49 6.74 2.35
CA ASP A 40 14.76 7.71 1.55
C ASP A 40 13.28 7.31 1.34
N LEU A 41 12.51 8.22 0.73
CA LEU A 41 11.07 8.03 0.54
C LEU A 41 10.73 6.78 -0.29
N PHE A 42 11.53 6.41 -1.29
CA PHE A 42 11.26 5.25 -2.14
C PHE A 42 11.55 3.95 -1.40
N LEU A 43 12.65 3.88 -0.65
CA LEU A 43 12.95 2.72 0.17
C LEU A 43 11.87 2.51 1.25
N ARG A 44 11.43 3.59 1.92
CA ARG A 44 10.34 3.52 2.89
C ARG A 44 9.05 3.00 2.28
N THR A 45 8.74 3.45 1.06
CA THR A 45 7.59 2.98 0.30
C THR A 45 7.71 1.49 0.00
N ALA A 46 8.85 1.03 -0.50
CA ALA A 46 9.06 -0.38 -0.81
C ALA A 46 8.89 -1.27 0.42
N ILE A 47 9.36 -0.81 1.59
CA ILE A 47 9.13 -1.49 2.87
C ILE A 47 7.63 -1.54 3.21
N GLU A 48 6.89 -0.45 3.08
CA GLU A 48 5.44 -0.40 3.36
C GLU A 48 4.65 -1.41 2.49
N TYR A 49 4.93 -1.49 1.19
CA TYR A 49 4.27 -2.44 0.29
C TYR A 49 4.50 -3.90 0.69
N ARG A 50 5.76 -4.24 1.00
CA ARG A 50 6.12 -5.59 1.47
C ARG A 50 5.45 -5.92 2.80
N LEU A 51 5.41 -4.98 3.74
CA LEU A 51 4.77 -5.19 5.04
C LEU A 51 3.26 -5.40 4.90
N GLN A 52 2.58 -4.62 4.05
CA GLN A 52 1.16 -4.78 3.77
C GLN A 52 0.87 -6.16 3.17
N ASN A 53 1.62 -6.56 2.15
CA ASN A 53 1.50 -7.88 1.53
C ASN A 53 1.73 -9.00 2.55
N ARG A 54 2.79 -8.90 3.35
CA ARG A 54 3.12 -9.86 4.42
C ARG A 54 2.00 -9.98 5.45
N ASN A 55 1.39 -8.87 5.83
CA ASN A 55 0.29 -8.85 6.79
C ASN A 55 -0.98 -9.49 6.23
N CYS A 56 -1.35 -9.17 4.98
CA CYS A 56 -2.45 -9.84 4.29
C CYS A 56 -2.16 -11.35 4.19
N ASN A 57 -0.95 -11.76 3.82
CA ASN A 57 -0.59 -13.17 3.71
C ASN A 57 -0.66 -13.92 5.07
N ARG A 58 -0.23 -13.27 6.16
CA ARG A 58 -0.22 -13.87 7.51
C ARG A 58 -1.59 -13.83 8.21
N ASN A 59 -2.47 -12.89 7.88
CA ASN A 59 -3.76 -12.72 8.52
C ASN A 59 -4.91 -12.93 7.51
N LYS A 60 -5.50 -14.13 7.52
CA LYS A 60 -6.61 -14.51 6.62
C LYS A 60 -7.82 -13.59 6.73
N GLY A 61 -8.11 -13.05 7.92
CA GLY A 61 -9.21 -12.12 8.14
C GLY A 61 -8.96 -10.78 7.45
N LEU A 62 -7.74 -10.26 7.57
CA LEU A 62 -7.32 -9.05 6.88
C LEU A 62 -7.33 -9.24 5.35
N ASN A 63 -6.79 -10.37 4.85
CA ASN A 63 -6.78 -10.63 3.40
C ASN A 63 -8.19 -10.67 2.82
N ARG A 64 -9.11 -11.38 3.48
CA ARG A 64 -10.51 -11.45 3.05
C ARG A 64 -11.17 -10.08 3.06
N PHE A 65 -11.00 -9.33 4.15
CA PHE A 65 -11.57 -7.99 4.28
C PHE A 65 -11.06 -7.04 3.20
N TYR A 66 -9.74 -7.06 2.93
CA TYR A 66 -9.14 -6.25 1.88
C TYR A 66 -9.63 -6.66 0.48
N HIS A 67 -9.74 -7.97 0.22
CA HIS A 67 -10.28 -8.49 -1.04
C HIS A 67 -11.71 -7.97 -1.32
N GLU A 68 -12.62 -8.08 -0.34
CA GLU A 68 -14.00 -7.62 -0.48
C GLU A 68 -14.07 -6.09 -0.73
N LEU A 69 -13.16 -5.32 -0.15
CA LEU A 69 -13.04 -3.89 -0.40
C LEU A 69 -12.55 -3.57 -1.82
N CYS A 70 -11.57 -4.32 -2.32
CA CYS A 70 -11.08 -4.19 -3.69
C CYS A 70 -12.17 -4.55 -4.72
N ASP A 71 -12.83 -5.69 -4.52
CA ASP A 71 -13.90 -6.18 -5.42
C ASP A 71 -15.07 -5.19 -5.54
N SER A 72 -15.43 -4.54 -4.43
CA SER A 72 -16.49 -3.51 -4.41
C SER A 72 -16.10 -2.14 -4.99
N ASN A 73 -14.84 -1.95 -5.38
CA ASN A 73 -14.31 -0.74 -6.04
C ASN A 73 -14.58 0.57 -5.28
N ILE A 74 -14.69 0.52 -3.94
CA ILE A 74 -15.10 1.68 -3.16
C ILE A 74 -14.00 2.75 -3.13
N PHE A 75 -12.74 2.32 -2.98
CA PHE A 75 -11.58 3.21 -2.92
C PHE A 75 -11.38 4.08 -4.17
N MET A 76 -11.90 3.66 -5.32
CA MET A 76 -11.81 4.39 -6.58
C MET A 76 -12.78 5.58 -6.64
N LYS A 77 -13.68 5.72 -5.67
CA LYS A 77 -14.74 6.73 -5.63
C LYS A 77 -14.47 7.84 -4.62
N THR A 78 -13.33 7.81 -3.93
CA THR A 78 -13.00 8.72 -2.82
C THR A 78 -11.58 9.27 -2.95
N GLU A 79 -11.33 10.49 -2.44
CA GLU A 79 -9.96 11.01 -2.33
C GLU A 79 -9.16 10.14 -1.36
N SER A 80 -8.02 9.61 -1.81
CA SER A 80 -7.26 8.59 -1.08
C SER A 80 -5.92 9.13 -0.58
N ALA A 81 -5.37 8.48 0.45
CA ALA A 81 -4.02 8.77 0.95
C ALA A 81 -2.94 8.61 -0.14
N SER A 82 -3.21 7.84 -1.19
CA SER A 82 -2.34 7.70 -2.37
C SER A 82 -2.11 9.03 -3.07
N VAL A 83 -3.07 9.96 -3.07
CA VAL A 83 -2.89 11.30 -3.67
C VAL A 83 -1.82 12.08 -2.92
N GLY A 84 -1.96 12.21 -1.59
CA GLY A 84 -0.96 12.91 -0.77
C GLY A 84 0.42 12.26 -0.82
N PHE A 85 0.46 10.93 -0.99
CA PHE A 85 1.70 10.20 -1.20
C PHE A 85 2.40 10.58 -2.52
N ILE A 86 1.68 10.55 -3.66
CA ILE A 86 2.25 10.96 -4.96
C ILE A 86 2.59 12.46 -4.95
N GLU A 87 1.81 13.31 -4.27
CA GLU A 87 2.15 14.73 -4.09
C GLU A 87 3.49 14.91 -3.36
N ASN A 88 3.76 14.12 -2.32
CA ASN A 88 5.01 14.18 -1.57
C ASN A 88 6.20 13.76 -2.43
N ILE A 89 6.06 12.68 -3.21
CA ILE A 89 7.08 12.25 -4.17
C ILE A 89 7.34 13.34 -5.21
N ASN A 90 6.28 13.89 -5.81
CA ASN A 90 6.38 14.94 -6.81
C ASN A 90 7.16 16.15 -6.30
N LYS A 91 6.92 16.55 -5.04
CA LYS A 91 7.64 17.65 -4.37
C LYS A 91 9.09 17.28 -4.05
N ALA A 92 9.32 16.13 -3.43
CA ALA A 92 10.65 15.70 -2.98
C ALA A 92 11.62 15.50 -4.15
N HIS A 93 11.13 14.97 -5.27
CA HIS A 93 11.94 14.66 -6.44
C HIS A 93 11.78 15.68 -7.59
N LYS A 94 11.04 16.77 -7.37
CA LYS A 94 10.78 17.82 -8.36
C LYS A 94 10.34 17.27 -9.73
N LEU A 95 9.41 16.30 -9.71
CA LEU A 95 9.00 15.59 -10.94
C LEU A 95 8.22 16.47 -11.93
N GLY A 96 7.75 17.64 -11.50
CA GLY A 96 7.05 18.60 -12.36
C GLY A 96 5.63 18.17 -12.75
N LEU A 97 5.03 17.21 -12.04
CA LEU A 97 3.68 16.72 -12.31
C LEU A 97 2.64 17.77 -11.92
N SER A 98 1.62 17.96 -12.75
CA SER A 98 0.47 18.79 -12.40
C SER A 98 -0.38 18.11 -11.32
N ARG A 99 -1.29 18.84 -10.67
CA ARG A 99 -2.22 18.26 -9.70
C ARG A 99 -3.13 17.18 -10.32
N VAL A 100 -3.50 17.34 -11.59
CA VAL A 100 -4.29 16.35 -12.33
C VAL A 100 -3.47 15.09 -12.56
N ASP A 101 -2.21 15.23 -12.98
CA ASP A 101 -1.30 14.10 -13.18
C ASP A 101 -1.06 13.33 -11.88
N VAL A 102 -0.89 14.05 -10.77
CA VAL A 102 -0.75 13.44 -9.44
C VAL A 102 -1.98 12.62 -9.07
N LYS A 103 -3.18 13.17 -9.25
CA LYS A 103 -4.43 12.43 -8.99
C LYS A 103 -4.58 11.22 -9.92
N ALA A 104 -4.27 11.39 -11.20
CA ALA A 104 -4.34 10.32 -12.19
C ALA A 104 -3.37 9.18 -11.85
N LEU A 105 -2.11 9.49 -11.52
CA LEU A 105 -1.11 8.50 -11.11
C LEU A 105 -1.50 7.79 -9.81
N ALA A 106 -1.97 8.53 -8.81
CA ALA A 106 -2.42 7.96 -7.54
C ALA A 106 -3.57 6.96 -7.75
N LEU A 107 -4.55 7.30 -8.61
CA LEU A 107 -5.66 6.42 -8.95
C LEU A 107 -5.21 5.23 -9.80
N ALA A 108 -4.35 5.44 -10.80
CA ALA A 108 -3.83 4.36 -11.64
C ALA A 108 -3.06 3.34 -10.82
N ASN A 109 -2.20 3.81 -9.91
CA ASN A 109 -1.45 2.93 -9.01
C ASN A 109 -2.38 2.16 -8.07
N LEU A 110 -3.38 2.82 -7.49
CA LEU A 110 -4.36 2.17 -6.61
C LEU A 110 -5.15 1.09 -7.36
N SER A 111 -5.61 1.38 -8.59
CA SER A 111 -6.26 0.40 -9.47
C SER A 111 -5.37 -0.80 -9.77
N ALA A 112 -4.09 -0.56 -10.06
CA ALA A 112 -3.14 -1.63 -10.38
C ALA A 112 -2.98 -2.57 -9.19
N VAL A 113 -2.70 -2.03 -8.00
CA VAL A 113 -2.58 -2.79 -6.75
C VAL A 113 -3.85 -3.60 -6.48
N HIS A 114 -5.03 -2.98 -6.61
CA HIS A 114 -6.30 -3.67 -6.36
C HIS A 114 -6.56 -4.79 -7.36
N GLY A 115 -6.35 -4.53 -8.64
CA GLY A 115 -6.52 -5.52 -9.70
C GLY A 115 -5.59 -6.72 -9.49
N LEU A 116 -4.34 -6.47 -9.09
CA LEU A 116 -3.36 -7.51 -8.78
C LEU A 116 -3.80 -8.37 -7.57
N HIS A 117 -4.28 -7.74 -6.49
CA HIS A 117 -4.77 -8.45 -5.32
C HIS A 117 -6.03 -9.29 -5.61
N VAL A 118 -6.99 -8.77 -6.38
CA VAL A 118 -8.19 -9.50 -6.80
C VAL A 118 -7.80 -10.66 -7.73
N ALA A 119 -7.01 -10.40 -8.77
CA ALA A 119 -6.57 -11.43 -9.71
C ALA A 119 -5.81 -12.58 -9.03
N ARG A 120 -4.98 -12.27 -8.01
CA ARG A 120 -4.29 -13.29 -7.23
C ARG A 120 -5.24 -14.09 -6.33
N ASN A 121 -6.15 -13.42 -5.61
CA ASN A 121 -7.07 -14.10 -4.70
C ASN A 121 -8.09 -14.99 -5.45
N GLU A 122 -8.47 -14.62 -6.68
CA GLU A 122 -9.33 -15.40 -7.57
C GLU A 122 -8.56 -16.49 -8.35
N GLY A 123 -7.24 -16.61 -8.15
CA GLY A 123 -6.42 -17.64 -8.78
C GLY A 123 -6.07 -17.40 -10.26
N PHE A 124 -6.43 -16.25 -10.83
CA PHE A 124 -6.03 -15.87 -12.19
C PHE A 124 -4.53 -15.56 -12.26
N LEU A 125 -4.00 -14.89 -11.23
CA LEU A 125 -2.58 -14.59 -11.09
C LEU A 125 -1.94 -15.49 -10.02
N ASP A 126 -1.49 -16.68 -10.43
CA ASP A 126 -0.82 -17.63 -9.55
C ASP A 126 0.62 -17.18 -9.25
N CYS A 127 0.80 -16.42 -8.16
CA CYS A 127 2.10 -15.90 -7.74
C CYS A 127 2.24 -15.82 -6.21
N SER A 128 3.48 -15.74 -5.76
CA SER A 128 3.80 -15.54 -4.34
C SER A 128 3.42 -14.14 -3.86
N SER A 129 3.16 -13.99 -2.56
CA SER A 129 2.93 -12.67 -1.96
C SER A 129 4.14 -11.74 -2.09
N GLU A 130 5.34 -12.30 -2.18
CA GLU A 130 6.58 -11.55 -2.39
C GLU A 130 6.67 -11.01 -3.82
N TYR A 131 6.39 -11.86 -4.82
CA TYR A 131 6.34 -11.45 -6.21
C TYR A 131 5.31 -10.34 -6.44
N LEU A 132 4.14 -10.45 -5.78
CA LEU A 132 3.10 -9.42 -5.83
C LEU A 132 3.63 -8.08 -5.31
N ALA A 133 4.24 -8.06 -4.12
CA ALA A 133 4.78 -6.85 -3.52
C ALA A 133 5.84 -6.20 -4.41
N GLU A 134 6.72 -6.99 -5.01
CA GLU A 134 7.77 -6.51 -5.92
C GLU A 134 7.21 -5.94 -7.21
N THR A 135 6.17 -6.58 -7.75
CA THR A 135 5.46 -6.10 -8.92
C THR A 135 4.81 -4.75 -8.64
N GLU A 136 4.17 -4.59 -7.49
CA GLU A 136 3.52 -3.32 -7.09
C GLU A 136 4.54 -2.19 -6.91
N ILE A 137 5.69 -2.47 -6.27
CA ILE A 137 6.80 -1.51 -6.14
C ILE A 137 7.32 -1.11 -7.52
N ARG A 138 7.54 -2.08 -8.40
CA ARG A 138 8.05 -1.84 -9.76
C ARG A 138 7.08 -0.99 -10.57
N LEU A 139 5.79 -1.32 -10.56
CA LEU A 139 4.76 -0.55 -11.29
C LEU A 139 4.68 0.89 -10.80
N LEU A 140 4.70 1.11 -9.48
CA LEU A 140 4.69 2.45 -8.91
C LEU A 140 5.92 3.25 -9.37
N LEU A 141 7.13 2.72 -9.17
CA LEU A 141 8.35 3.46 -9.47
C LEU A 141 8.57 3.66 -10.98
N GLN A 142 8.15 2.70 -11.82
CA GLN A 142 8.15 2.86 -13.27
C GLN A 142 7.17 3.95 -13.72
N SER A 143 5.98 4.05 -13.10
CA SER A 143 5.02 5.12 -13.39
C SER A 143 5.58 6.52 -13.07
N LEU A 144 6.53 6.58 -12.14
CA LEU A 144 7.29 7.78 -11.75
C LEU A 144 8.56 7.99 -12.59
N LYS A 145 8.78 7.17 -13.62
CA LYS A 145 9.94 7.21 -14.53
C LYS A 145 11.29 7.02 -13.82
N ILE A 146 11.31 6.21 -12.76
CA ILE A 146 12.54 5.79 -12.11
C ILE A 146 13.21 4.68 -12.93
N ASP A 147 14.53 4.73 -13.07
CA ASP A 147 15.29 3.74 -13.83
C ASP A 147 15.19 2.35 -13.20
N ASN A 148 15.08 1.31 -14.04
CA ASN A 148 14.90 -0.07 -13.58
C ASN A 148 16.02 -0.53 -12.64
N ASP A 149 17.29 -0.19 -12.91
CA ASP A 149 18.42 -0.58 -12.06
C ASP A 149 18.29 0.02 -10.64
N VAL A 150 17.77 1.24 -10.55
CA VAL A 150 17.50 1.90 -9.26
C VAL A 150 16.32 1.22 -8.56
N ILE A 151 15.28 0.84 -9.30
CA ILE A 151 14.12 0.12 -8.78
C ILE A 151 14.54 -1.22 -8.17
N GLU A 152 15.34 -2.01 -8.88
CA GLU A 152 15.83 -3.30 -8.37
C GLU A 152 16.68 -3.10 -7.10
N GLY A 153 17.45 -2.02 -7.02
CA GLY A 153 18.16 -1.62 -5.80
C GLY A 153 17.22 -1.42 -4.60
N TYR A 154 16.09 -0.73 -4.77
CA TYR A 154 15.09 -0.58 -3.70
C TYR A 154 14.37 -1.88 -3.38
N ILE A 155 14.09 -2.72 -4.38
CA ILE A 155 13.45 -4.02 -4.19
C ILE A 155 14.33 -4.93 -3.33
N GLU A 156 15.61 -5.04 -3.63
CA GLU A 156 16.55 -5.86 -2.86
C GLU A 156 16.74 -5.29 -1.45
N ARG A 157 16.98 -3.98 -1.33
CA ARG A 157 17.19 -3.36 -0.03
C ARG A 157 15.98 -3.45 0.89
N SER A 158 14.77 -3.32 0.34
CA SER A 158 13.54 -3.46 1.12
C SER A 158 13.31 -4.89 1.60
N ARG A 159 13.75 -5.91 0.83
CA ARG A 159 13.70 -7.32 1.25
C ARG A 159 14.52 -7.54 2.52
N GLU A 160 15.77 -7.08 2.53
CA GLU A 160 16.69 -7.20 3.67
C GLU A 160 16.17 -6.53 4.95
N ILE A 161 15.44 -5.41 4.79
CA ILE A 161 14.93 -4.62 5.91
C ILE A 161 13.66 -5.23 6.49
N VAL A 162 12.74 -5.68 5.64
CA VAL A 162 11.42 -6.18 6.07
C VAL A 162 11.54 -7.36 7.04
N ASP A 163 12.52 -8.24 6.82
CA ASP A 163 12.76 -9.39 7.71
C ASP A 163 13.21 -8.99 9.12
N ARG A 164 13.71 -7.77 9.30
CA ARG A 164 14.13 -7.21 10.60
C ARG A 164 13.02 -6.43 11.29
N ILE A 165 11.92 -6.15 10.58
CA ILE A 165 10.78 -5.41 11.12
C ILE A 165 9.78 -6.39 11.74
N GLU A 166 9.68 -6.35 13.07
CA GLU A 166 8.65 -7.05 13.83
C GLU A 166 7.39 -6.20 13.95
N ILE A 167 6.39 -6.54 13.14
CA ILE A 167 5.05 -5.97 13.20
C ILE A 167 4.05 -7.06 12.86
N SER A 168 2.92 -7.08 13.57
CA SER A 168 1.87 -8.06 13.32
C SER A 168 0.49 -7.47 13.43
N VAL A 169 -0.49 -8.13 12.82
CA VAL A 169 -1.90 -7.71 12.84
C VAL A 169 -2.70 -8.74 13.61
N GLY A 170 -3.20 -8.33 14.77
CA GLY A 170 -4.02 -9.13 15.66
C GLY A 170 -5.50 -9.14 15.29
N LYS A 171 -6.33 -9.55 16.26
CA LYS A 171 -7.79 -9.54 16.12
C LYS A 171 -8.30 -8.11 15.89
N ASN A 172 -9.37 -7.98 15.10
CA ASN A 172 -9.98 -6.69 14.75
C ASN A 172 -8.99 -5.69 14.11
N PHE A 173 -8.02 -6.22 13.36
CA PHE A 173 -7.00 -5.44 12.66
C PHE A 173 -6.12 -4.56 13.55
N LYS A 174 -6.01 -4.89 14.85
CA LYS A 174 -5.12 -4.19 15.77
C LYS A 174 -3.66 -4.43 15.36
N VAL A 175 -2.93 -3.35 15.11
CA VAL A 175 -1.48 -3.38 14.84
C VAL A 175 -0.72 -3.56 16.16
N LEU A 176 0.13 -4.59 16.22
CA LEU A 176 0.95 -4.97 17.38
C LEU A 176 2.43 -4.74 17.05
#